data_AF-A0A1T1ZWW7-F1
#
_entry.id   AF-A0A1T1ZWW7-F1
#
_cell.length_a   1.000
_cell.length_b   1.000
_cell.length_c   1.000
_cell.angle_alpha   90.00
_cell.angle_beta   90.00
_cell.angle_gamma   90.00
#
_symmetry.space_group_name_H-M   'P 1'
#
loop_
_entity.id
_entity.type
_entity.pdbx_description
1 polymer ?
#
loop_
_entity_poly.entity_id
_entity_poly.type
_entity_poly.pdbx_seq_one_letter_code
_entity_poly.pdbx_strand_id
1 'polypeptide(L)'
;MMYRISELAESVGVSRATLLYYEKLGLLHGQRQANGYRVYTDADRQRLRLMQQLQAGGLSLKESQACLDGKLDREMLNHRLETLEHDIAEKTRSRDLLAALLGRGSLKDWHEKVERVAPDLHRAWLMTQGFSSGEAALVAWLSKDMNAHDDYMARFMEVFSELDRWGPGTEAATLKALAALPFAPETILEIGCGPGMATMTLAGATAARITATDTAEVALDKLRARIAARGLNDRIEVQTVDMAAIPTPTRPWDVIWSEGSAYILGVEKALADWRALLRPGGVLVVSDMVWRTDKPEDEVVAFWAAEYPAMATPASRVAQAKRAGYRVLGHFDMGREAMDTYYRPLTARLEALEPDLAGARVLDDLHREIAVNQAGCGQFGYEMFVLERV
;
A
#
# COMPACT_ATOMS: atom_id res chain seq x y z
N MET A 1 -20.24 11.63 61.34
CA MET A 1 -20.80 10.31 61.72
C MET A 1 -19.65 9.42 62.17
N MET A 2 -19.86 8.54 63.15
CA MET A 2 -18.88 7.53 63.58
C MET A 2 -19.38 6.14 63.19
N TYR A 3 -18.49 5.28 62.72
CA TYR A 3 -18.78 3.93 62.25
C TYR A 3 -17.99 2.92 63.07
N ARG A 4 -18.65 1.87 63.57
CA ARG A 4 -17.95 0.67 64.04
C ARG A 4 -17.32 -0.04 62.85
N ILE A 5 -16.30 -0.86 63.10
CA ILE A 5 -15.59 -1.59 62.03
C ILE A 5 -16.53 -2.42 61.12
N SER A 6 -17.60 -2.97 61.68
CA SER A 6 -18.62 -3.72 60.94
C SER A 6 -19.43 -2.83 60.00
N GLU A 7 -19.84 -1.66 60.48
CA GLU A 7 -20.65 -0.69 59.73
C GLU A 7 -19.79 -0.03 58.62
N LEU A 8 -18.52 0.25 58.92
CA LEU A 8 -17.58 0.76 57.93
C LEU A 8 -17.34 -0.27 56.82
N ALA A 9 -17.06 -1.53 57.19
CA ALA A 9 -16.82 -2.64 56.26
C ALA A 9 -17.98 -2.82 55.28
N GLU A 10 -19.21 -2.82 55.78
CA GLU A 10 -20.43 -2.90 54.97
C GLU A 10 -20.58 -1.68 54.04
N SER A 11 -20.32 -0.47 54.55
CA SER A 11 -20.52 0.77 53.79
C SER A 11 -19.54 0.98 52.61
N VAL A 12 -18.39 0.29 52.62
CA VAL A 12 -17.37 0.32 51.58
C VAL A 12 -17.19 -1.04 50.88
N GLY A 13 -17.97 -2.07 51.25
CA GLY A 13 -17.97 -3.36 50.57
C GLY A 13 -16.68 -4.18 50.72
N VAL A 14 -15.97 -4.08 51.85
CA VAL A 14 -14.76 -4.89 52.12
C VAL A 14 -14.89 -5.69 53.42
N SER A 15 -14.05 -6.70 53.61
CA SER A 15 -14.08 -7.50 54.83
C SER A 15 -13.55 -6.71 56.04
N ARG A 16 -13.99 -7.07 57.25
CA ARG A 16 -13.42 -6.51 58.50
C ARG A 16 -11.91 -6.77 58.57
N ALA A 17 -11.44 -7.92 58.10
CA ALA A 17 -10.02 -8.26 58.06
C ALA A 17 -9.23 -7.33 57.13
N THR A 18 -9.82 -6.93 56.00
CA THR A 18 -9.24 -5.96 55.06
C THR A 18 -9.09 -4.58 55.72
N LEU A 19 -10.10 -4.11 56.48
CA LEU A 19 -10.00 -2.85 57.23
C LEU A 19 -8.94 -2.90 58.33
N LEU A 20 -8.83 -4.02 59.05
CA LEU A 20 -7.76 -4.22 60.06
C LEU A 20 -6.37 -4.24 59.43
N TYR A 21 -6.25 -4.83 58.25
CA TYR A 21 -5.02 -4.81 57.46
C TYR A 21 -4.69 -3.38 57.00
N TYR A 22 -5.67 -2.62 56.52
CA TYR A 22 -5.48 -1.22 56.14
C TYR A 22 -5.09 -0.34 57.33
N GLU A 23 -5.69 -0.56 58.50
CA GLU A 23 -5.29 0.08 59.75
C GLU A 23 -3.82 -0.26 60.12
N LYS A 24 -3.40 -1.52 59.95
CA LYS A 24 -2.00 -1.94 60.16
C LYS A 24 -1.02 -1.27 59.19
N LEU A 25 -1.46 -0.99 57.96
CA LEU A 25 -0.69 -0.24 56.97
C LEU A 25 -0.72 1.28 57.18
N GLY A 26 -1.45 1.76 58.20
CA GLY A 26 -1.59 3.19 58.49
C GLY A 26 -2.51 3.94 57.53
N LEU A 27 -3.35 3.23 56.77
CA LEU A 27 -4.30 3.81 55.82
C LEU A 27 -5.55 4.40 56.49
N LEU A 28 -5.84 3.92 57.70
CA LEU A 28 -6.97 4.31 58.54
C LEU A 28 -6.49 4.45 59.97
N HIS A 29 -7.11 5.34 60.74
CA HIS A 29 -6.81 5.51 62.15
C HIS A 29 -8.07 5.32 62.99
N GLY A 30 -8.30 4.09 63.44
CA GLY A 30 -9.40 3.79 64.36
C GLY A 30 -9.14 4.39 65.74
N GLN A 31 -10.07 5.18 66.26
CA GLN A 31 -10.01 5.69 67.63
C GLN A 31 -10.65 4.68 68.58
N ARG A 32 -9.98 4.39 69.71
CA ARG A 32 -10.56 3.55 70.76
C ARG A 32 -11.41 4.39 71.69
N GLN A 33 -12.67 4.01 71.84
CA GLN A 33 -13.56 4.58 72.84
C GLN A 33 -13.30 3.94 74.22
N ALA A 34 -13.79 4.60 75.29
CA ALA A 34 -13.65 4.13 76.67
C ALA A 34 -14.23 2.72 76.92
N ASN A 35 -15.12 2.25 76.04
CA ASN A 35 -15.72 0.91 76.03
C ASN A 35 -14.90 -0.16 75.30
N GLY A 36 -13.68 0.17 74.82
CA GLY A 36 -12.77 -0.75 74.13
C GLY A 36 -13.04 -0.95 72.63
N TYR A 37 -14.15 -0.43 72.10
CA TYR A 37 -14.48 -0.54 70.67
C TYR A 37 -13.70 0.47 69.82
N ARG A 38 -13.32 0.06 68.60
CA ARG A 38 -12.76 0.95 67.58
C ARG A 38 -13.88 1.61 66.79
N VAL A 39 -13.78 2.93 66.64
CA VAL A 39 -14.67 3.73 65.79
C VAL A 39 -13.86 4.50 64.76
N TYR A 40 -14.45 4.67 63.59
CA TYR A 40 -13.89 5.38 62.44
C TYR A 40 -14.79 6.54 62.06
N THR A 41 -14.21 7.59 61.48
CA THR A 41 -14.91 8.80 61.09
C THR A 41 -15.49 8.70 59.69
N ASP A 42 -16.35 9.65 59.31
CA ASP A 42 -16.80 9.77 57.92
C ASP A 42 -15.64 10.14 56.97
N ALA A 43 -14.62 10.83 57.46
CA ALA A 43 -13.41 11.09 56.69
C ALA A 43 -12.67 9.79 56.34
N ASP A 44 -12.59 8.83 57.27
CA ASP A 44 -12.01 7.50 57.00
C ASP A 44 -12.79 6.76 55.91
N ARG A 45 -14.13 6.82 55.95
CA ARG A 45 -15.00 6.24 54.92
C ARG A 45 -14.80 6.89 53.55
N GLN A 46 -14.74 8.21 53.50
CA GLN A 46 -14.49 8.95 52.26
C GLN A 46 -13.09 8.65 51.70
N ARG A 47 -12.07 8.56 52.57
CA ARG A 47 -10.70 8.17 52.20
C ARG A 47 -10.68 6.79 51.58
N LEU A 48 -11.34 5.80 52.17
CA LEU A 48 -11.43 4.43 51.62
C LEU A 48 -12.11 4.40 50.25
N ARG A 49 -13.22 5.14 50.09
CA ARG A 49 -13.91 5.21 48.80
C ARG A 49 -13.03 5.82 47.71
N LEU A 50 -12.29 6.87 48.04
CA LEU A 50 -11.35 7.47 47.09
C LEU A 50 -10.22 6.50 46.74
N MET A 51 -9.68 5.76 47.71
CA MET A 51 -8.72 4.68 47.42
C MET A 51 -9.30 3.64 46.46
N GLN A 52 -10.54 3.19 46.67
CA GLN A 52 -11.18 2.21 45.78
C GLN A 52 -11.34 2.74 44.35
N GLN A 53 -11.65 4.03 44.17
CA GLN A 53 -11.71 4.65 42.85
C GLN A 53 -10.33 4.70 42.17
N LEU A 54 -9.28 5.04 42.92
CA LEU A 54 -7.89 5.02 42.42
C LEU A 54 -7.46 3.60 42.03
N GLN A 55 -7.84 2.59 42.81
CA GLN A 55 -7.56 1.19 42.50
C GLN A 55 -8.34 0.69 41.27
N ALA A 56 -9.58 1.14 41.08
CA ALA A 56 -10.35 0.87 39.85
C ALA A 56 -9.68 1.46 38.61
N GLY A 57 -8.95 2.58 38.77
CA GLY A 57 -8.09 3.18 37.75
C GLY A 57 -6.74 2.48 37.55
N GLY A 58 -6.48 1.35 38.22
CA GLY A 58 -5.26 0.55 38.06
C GLY A 58 -4.12 0.89 39.03
N LEU A 59 -4.35 1.71 40.06
CA LEU A 59 -3.34 1.98 41.09
C LEU A 59 -3.30 0.85 42.14
N SER A 60 -2.11 0.51 42.61
CA SER A 60 -1.97 -0.38 43.76
C SER A 60 -2.43 0.33 45.04
N LEU A 61 -2.60 -0.45 46.12
CA LEU A 61 -2.99 0.10 47.42
C LEU A 61 -1.98 1.14 47.94
N LYS A 62 -0.69 0.87 47.75
CA LYS A 62 0.42 1.75 48.17
C LYS A 62 0.45 3.05 47.36
N GLU A 63 0.14 2.99 46.07
CA GLU A 63 0.09 4.15 45.19
C GLU A 63 -1.16 5.00 45.46
N SER A 64 -2.28 4.34 45.72
CA SER A 64 -3.51 5.02 46.14
C SER A 64 -3.29 5.81 47.43
N GLN A 65 -2.52 5.25 48.37
CA GLN A 65 -2.07 5.97 49.56
C GLN A 65 -1.15 7.14 49.23
N ALA A 66 -0.11 6.93 48.41
CA ALA A 66 0.82 7.98 48.01
C ALA A 66 0.11 9.16 47.31
N CYS A 67 -0.91 8.87 46.49
CA CYS A 67 -1.78 9.86 45.87
C CYS A 67 -2.51 10.72 46.91
N LEU A 68 -3.11 10.08 47.91
CA LEU A 68 -3.82 10.75 48.99
C LEU A 68 -2.91 11.56 49.91
N ASP A 69 -1.64 11.17 50.01
CA ASP A 69 -0.63 11.83 50.83
C ASP A 69 0.12 12.93 50.04
N GLY A 70 -0.30 13.23 48.80
CA GLY A 70 0.31 14.26 47.94
C GLY A 70 1.68 13.89 47.38
N LYS A 71 2.09 12.62 47.49
CA LYS A 71 3.38 12.08 47.05
C LYS A 71 3.26 11.31 45.73
N LEU A 72 2.40 11.80 44.84
CA LEU A 72 2.11 11.10 43.59
C LEU A 72 3.33 11.13 42.68
N ASP A 73 3.81 9.94 42.31
CA ASP A 73 4.86 9.78 41.30
C ASP A 73 4.23 9.93 39.90
N ARG A 74 4.38 11.11 39.33
CA ARG A 74 3.84 11.43 37.99
C ARG A 74 4.55 10.66 36.87
N GLU A 75 5.84 10.35 37.03
CA GLU A 75 6.60 9.62 36.01
C GLU A 75 6.11 8.18 35.91
N MET A 76 5.91 7.52 37.05
CA MET A 76 5.33 6.17 37.09
C MET A 76 3.93 6.12 36.46
N LEU A 77 3.07 7.12 36.73
CA LEU A 77 1.73 7.17 36.14
C LEU A 77 1.76 7.40 34.63
N ASN A 78 2.62 8.29 34.15
CA ASN A 78 2.79 8.52 32.71
C ASN A 78 3.26 7.23 32.02
N HIS A 79 4.25 6.53 32.56
CA HIS A 79 4.72 5.27 31.97
C HIS A 79 3.62 4.20 31.90
N ARG A 80 2.77 4.10 32.92
CA ARG A 80 1.61 3.19 32.89
C ARG A 80 0.55 3.60 31.89
N LEU A 81 0.28 4.90 31.79
CA LEU A 81 -0.66 5.43 30.80
C LEU A 81 -0.17 5.09 29.39
N GLU A 82 1.10 5.34 29.09
CA GLU A 82 1.73 4.97 27.81
C GLU A 82 1.62 3.46 27.53
N THR A 83 1.83 2.62 28.55
CA THR A 83 1.67 1.16 28.42
C THR A 83 0.22 0.78 28.10
N LEU A 84 -0.76 1.37 28.81
CA LEU A 84 -2.19 1.11 28.57
C LEU A 84 -2.62 1.60 27.19
N GLU A 85 -2.15 2.76 26.76
CA GLU A 85 -2.41 3.31 25.42
C GLU A 85 -1.84 2.38 24.34
N HIS A 86 -0.64 1.83 24.56
CA HIS A 86 -0.04 0.83 23.67
C HIS A 86 -0.90 -0.45 23.58
N ASP A 87 -1.33 -0.99 24.72
CA ASP A 87 -2.16 -2.20 24.80
C ASP A 87 -3.53 -1.99 24.13
N ILE A 88 -4.16 -0.83 24.36
CA ILE A 88 -5.43 -0.45 23.73
C ILE A 88 -5.24 -0.35 22.21
N ALA A 89 -4.16 0.27 21.74
CA ALA A 89 -3.86 0.36 20.32
C ALA A 89 -3.66 -1.03 19.69
N GLU A 90 -2.97 -1.94 20.38
CA GLU A 90 -2.77 -3.32 19.91
C GLU A 90 -4.07 -4.13 19.85
N LYS A 91 -4.89 -4.06 20.91
CA LYS A 91 -6.20 -4.74 20.94
C LYS A 91 -7.15 -4.16 19.91
N THR A 92 -7.10 -2.85 19.67
CA THR A 92 -7.88 -2.18 18.64
C THR A 92 -7.47 -2.68 17.26
N ARG A 93 -6.17 -2.72 16.94
CA ARG A 93 -5.66 -3.31 15.67
C ARG A 93 -6.11 -4.76 15.49
N SER A 94 -6.05 -5.56 16.55
CA SER A 94 -6.49 -6.96 16.50
C SER A 94 -8.00 -7.09 16.24
N ARG A 95 -8.82 -6.27 16.92
CA ARG A 95 -10.26 -6.20 16.69
C ARG A 95 -10.56 -5.79 15.25
N ASP A 96 -9.88 -4.77 14.74
CA ASP A 96 -10.14 -4.21 13.41
C ASP A 96 -9.76 -5.20 12.31
N LEU A 97 -8.64 -5.90 12.47
CA LEU A 97 -8.28 -7.02 11.59
C LEU A 97 -9.37 -8.09 11.58
N LEU A 98 -9.84 -8.54 12.76
CA LEU A 98 -10.89 -9.55 12.85
C LEU A 98 -12.21 -9.06 12.25
N ALA A 99 -12.60 -7.81 12.49
CA ALA A 99 -13.80 -7.22 11.90
C ALA A 99 -13.70 -7.17 10.38
N ALA A 100 -12.56 -6.74 9.85
CA ALA A 100 -12.35 -6.62 8.42
C ALA A 100 -12.23 -7.99 7.72
N LEU A 101 -11.61 -9.01 8.35
CA LEU A 101 -11.66 -10.41 7.87
C LEU A 101 -13.08 -11.00 7.87
N LEU A 102 -13.99 -10.46 8.70
CA LEU A 102 -15.42 -10.79 8.69
C LEU A 102 -16.24 -9.93 7.71
N GLY A 103 -15.58 -9.13 6.85
CA GLY A 103 -16.21 -8.22 5.90
C GLY A 103 -16.79 -6.94 6.52
N ARG A 104 -16.43 -6.60 7.76
CA ARG A 104 -16.97 -5.46 8.54
C ARG A 104 -15.95 -4.33 8.69
N GLY A 105 -15.28 -3.97 7.61
CA GLY A 105 -14.27 -2.90 7.59
C GLY A 105 -13.30 -3.04 6.44
N SER A 106 -12.41 -2.05 6.28
CA SER A 106 -11.37 -2.08 5.26
C SER A 106 -10.19 -2.95 5.70
N LEU A 107 -9.62 -3.71 4.76
CA LEU A 107 -8.36 -4.44 4.96
C LEU A 107 -7.13 -3.73 4.35
N LYS A 108 -7.24 -2.46 3.91
CA LYS A 108 -6.16 -1.71 3.22
C LYS A 108 -4.78 -1.87 3.88
N ASP A 109 -4.65 -1.37 5.11
CA ASP A 109 -3.38 -1.39 5.84
C ASP A 109 -2.85 -2.81 6.08
N TRP A 110 -3.73 -3.80 6.15
CA TRP A 110 -3.33 -5.20 6.34
C TRP A 110 -2.80 -5.78 5.03
N HIS A 111 -3.51 -5.60 3.92
CA HIS A 111 -3.08 -6.06 2.59
C HIS A 111 -1.73 -5.43 2.21
N GLU A 112 -1.53 -4.12 2.44
CA GLU A 112 -0.25 -3.45 2.22
C GLU A 112 0.89 -4.09 3.02
N LYS A 113 0.65 -4.42 4.30
CA LYS A 113 1.66 -5.05 5.16
C LYS A 113 1.97 -6.47 4.71
N VAL A 114 0.95 -7.26 4.36
CA VAL A 114 1.14 -8.66 3.99
C VAL A 114 1.78 -8.78 2.60
N GLU A 115 1.41 -7.94 1.63
CA GLU A 115 2.08 -7.93 0.30
C GLU A 115 3.57 -7.64 0.44
N ARG A 116 3.98 -6.78 1.39
CA ARG A 116 5.40 -6.51 1.65
C ARG A 116 6.15 -7.68 2.29
N VAL A 117 5.50 -8.46 3.14
CA VAL A 117 6.16 -9.50 3.95
C VAL A 117 6.09 -10.88 3.29
N ALA A 118 5.00 -11.18 2.61
CA ALA A 118 4.70 -12.50 2.05
C ALA A 118 3.80 -12.41 0.80
N PRO A 119 4.27 -11.76 -0.29
CA PRO A 119 3.45 -11.49 -1.49
C PRO A 119 2.91 -12.76 -2.14
N ASP A 120 3.72 -13.81 -2.26
CA ASP A 120 3.27 -15.07 -2.91
C ASP A 120 2.17 -15.77 -2.08
N LEU A 121 2.32 -15.80 -0.75
CA LEU A 121 1.31 -16.38 0.14
C LEU A 121 0.05 -15.51 0.20
N HIS A 122 0.20 -14.19 0.13
CA HIS A 122 -0.91 -13.26 0.08
C HIS A 122 -1.80 -13.51 -1.15
N ARG A 123 -1.19 -13.61 -2.33
CA ARG A 123 -1.88 -13.91 -3.59
C ARG A 123 -2.51 -15.31 -3.57
N ALA A 124 -1.79 -16.31 -3.08
CA ALA A 124 -2.33 -17.65 -2.89
C ALA A 124 -3.55 -17.65 -1.97
N TRP A 125 -3.49 -16.90 -0.87
CA TRP A 125 -4.60 -16.77 0.07
C TRP A 125 -5.79 -16.04 -0.56
N LEU A 126 -5.59 -14.94 -1.29
CA LEU A 126 -6.66 -14.26 -2.03
C LEU A 126 -7.41 -15.22 -2.97
N MET A 127 -6.68 -16.10 -3.66
CA MET A 127 -7.29 -17.12 -4.51
C MET A 127 -8.14 -18.13 -3.72
N THR A 128 -7.77 -18.47 -2.48
CA THR A 128 -8.63 -19.28 -1.61
C THR A 128 -9.90 -18.57 -1.16
N GLN A 129 -9.94 -17.24 -1.23
CA GLN A 129 -11.13 -16.43 -0.93
C GLN A 129 -12.07 -16.27 -2.14
N GLY A 130 -11.72 -16.86 -3.30
CA GLY A 130 -12.57 -16.86 -4.49
C GLY A 130 -12.15 -15.87 -5.59
N PHE A 131 -11.10 -15.09 -5.38
CA PHE A 131 -10.53 -14.22 -6.43
C PHE A 131 -9.77 -15.06 -7.46
N SER A 132 -9.88 -14.68 -8.73
CA SER A 132 -8.97 -15.18 -9.77
C SER A 132 -7.54 -14.67 -9.54
N SER A 133 -6.55 -15.24 -10.24
CA SER A 133 -5.16 -14.75 -10.19
C SER A 133 -5.06 -13.26 -10.56
N GLY A 134 -5.82 -12.83 -11.57
CA GLY A 134 -5.85 -11.43 -12.00
C GLY A 134 -6.48 -10.51 -10.96
N GLU A 135 -7.63 -10.87 -10.41
CA GLU A 135 -8.26 -10.06 -9.37
C GLU A 135 -7.41 -10.03 -8.09
N ALA A 136 -6.76 -11.14 -7.72
CA ALA A 136 -5.83 -11.16 -6.59
C ALA A 136 -4.66 -10.17 -6.79
N ALA A 137 -4.16 -10.02 -8.01
CA ALA A 137 -3.15 -9.00 -8.32
C ALA A 137 -3.71 -7.58 -8.21
N LEU A 138 -4.94 -7.33 -8.68
CA LEU A 138 -5.62 -6.03 -8.56
C LEU A 138 -5.99 -5.69 -7.11
N VAL A 139 -6.31 -6.69 -6.28
CA VAL A 139 -6.47 -6.53 -4.84
C VAL A 139 -5.14 -6.15 -4.22
N ALA A 140 -4.07 -6.88 -4.50
CA ALA A 140 -2.76 -6.62 -3.92
C ALA A 140 -2.21 -5.22 -4.27
N TRP A 141 -2.40 -4.77 -5.51
CA TRP A 141 -1.76 -3.55 -6.01
C TRP A 141 -2.65 -2.33 -6.05
N LEU A 142 -3.92 -2.49 -6.42
CA LEU A 142 -4.76 -1.35 -6.79
C LEU A 142 -5.78 -1.02 -5.70
N SER A 143 -6.75 -1.91 -5.48
CA SER A 143 -7.78 -1.65 -4.47
C SER A 143 -7.23 -1.81 -3.05
N LYS A 144 -6.22 -2.67 -2.84
CA LYS A 144 -5.63 -2.98 -1.52
C LYS A 144 -6.67 -3.45 -0.51
N ASP A 145 -7.90 -3.74 -0.91
CA ASP A 145 -9.01 -4.00 0.01
C ASP A 145 -9.99 -4.94 -0.66
N MET A 146 -9.98 -6.20 -0.25
CA MET A 146 -10.86 -7.21 -0.83
C MET A 146 -12.35 -6.93 -0.60
N ASN A 147 -12.71 -6.25 0.50
CA ASN A 147 -14.10 -6.04 0.88
C ASN A 147 -14.76 -4.94 0.05
N ALA A 148 -13.95 -4.03 -0.50
CA ALA A 148 -14.38 -2.93 -1.35
C ALA A 148 -13.83 -3.07 -2.78
N HIS A 149 -13.31 -4.24 -3.15
CA HIS A 149 -12.60 -4.45 -4.41
C HIS A 149 -13.48 -4.09 -5.61
N ASP A 150 -14.66 -4.69 -5.71
CA ASP A 150 -15.53 -4.55 -6.88
C ASP A 150 -15.99 -3.11 -7.10
N ASP A 151 -16.44 -2.43 -6.03
CA ASP A 151 -16.83 -1.02 -6.10
C ASP A 151 -15.64 -0.14 -6.47
N TYR A 152 -14.48 -0.34 -5.84
CA TYR A 152 -13.27 0.40 -6.17
C TYR A 152 -12.88 0.20 -7.63
N MET A 153 -12.90 -1.03 -8.14
CA MET A 153 -12.56 -1.33 -9.53
C MET A 153 -13.57 -0.74 -10.51
N ALA A 154 -14.87 -0.77 -10.19
CA ALA A 154 -15.89 -0.16 -11.03
C ALA A 154 -15.67 1.36 -11.17
N ARG A 155 -15.41 2.04 -10.05
CA ARG A 155 -15.12 3.49 -10.05
C ARG A 155 -13.77 3.83 -10.68
N PHE A 156 -12.76 2.99 -10.47
CA PHE A 156 -11.48 3.11 -11.14
C PHE A 156 -11.65 3.03 -12.67
N MET A 157 -12.41 2.06 -13.15
CA MET A 157 -12.66 1.92 -14.59
C MET A 157 -13.49 3.07 -15.15
N GLU A 158 -14.44 3.64 -14.39
CA GLU A 158 -15.18 4.86 -14.78
C GLU A 158 -14.24 6.04 -15.11
N VAL A 159 -13.12 6.15 -14.40
CA VAL A 159 -12.07 7.14 -14.68
C VAL A 159 -11.21 6.71 -15.87
N PHE A 160 -10.61 5.53 -15.81
CA PHE A 160 -9.55 5.12 -16.73
C PHE A 160 -10.07 4.66 -18.11
N SER A 161 -11.32 4.22 -18.22
CA SER A 161 -11.90 3.72 -19.48
C SER A 161 -12.00 4.79 -20.56
N GLU A 162 -11.87 6.08 -20.26
CA GLU A 162 -11.87 7.16 -21.26
C GLU A 162 -10.45 7.66 -21.60
N LEU A 163 -9.45 7.27 -20.81
CA LEU A 163 -8.07 7.69 -21.05
C LEU A 163 -7.43 6.89 -22.20
N ASP A 164 -6.58 7.57 -22.97
CA ASP A 164 -5.74 6.95 -24.01
C ASP A 164 -4.48 6.30 -23.43
N ARG A 165 -4.00 6.80 -22.28
CA ARG A 165 -2.82 6.30 -21.59
C ARG A 165 -3.17 6.03 -20.13
N TRP A 166 -2.78 4.86 -19.64
CA TRP A 166 -2.94 4.46 -18.24
C TRP A 166 -1.64 4.61 -17.42
N GLY A 167 -0.63 5.23 -18.03
CA GLY A 167 0.62 5.59 -17.38
C GLY A 167 1.42 6.58 -18.23
N PRO A 168 2.48 7.17 -17.67
CA PRO A 168 3.33 8.14 -18.37
C PRO A 168 4.00 7.57 -19.63
N GLY A 169 3.95 8.30 -20.74
CA GLY A 169 4.62 7.89 -21.98
C GLY A 169 4.40 8.82 -23.15
N THR A 170 5.35 8.89 -24.08
CA THR A 170 5.23 9.70 -25.30
C THR A 170 5.64 8.90 -26.52
N GLU A 171 5.03 9.22 -27.66
CA GLU A 171 5.47 8.68 -28.96
C GLU A 171 6.96 8.96 -29.20
N ALA A 172 7.44 10.16 -28.83
CA ALA A 172 8.85 10.51 -28.95
C ALA A 172 9.78 9.60 -28.14
N ALA A 173 9.39 9.24 -26.91
CA ALA A 173 10.15 8.30 -26.09
C ALA A 173 10.15 6.89 -26.70
N THR A 174 9.00 6.40 -27.16
CA THR A 174 8.89 5.10 -27.83
C THR A 174 9.79 5.04 -29.08
N LEU A 175 9.72 6.05 -29.95
CA LEU A 175 10.54 6.15 -31.17
C LEU A 175 12.04 6.28 -30.87
N LYS A 176 12.42 7.03 -29.84
CA LYS A 176 13.82 7.17 -29.41
C LYS A 176 14.40 5.85 -28.92
N ALA A 177 13.64 5.07 -28.14
CA ALA A 177 14.07 3.74 -27.70
C ALA A 177 14.17 2.76 -28.87
N LEU A 178 13.21 2.83 -29.81
CA LEU A 178 13.20 1.99 -31.01
C LEU A 178 14.41 2.26 -31.90
N ALA A 179 14.81 3.53 -32.04
CA ALA A 179 15.99 3.93 -32.80
C ALA A 179 17.32 3.47 -32.17
N ALA A 180 17.31 3.10 -30.88
CA ALA A 180 18.49 2.57 -30.19
C ALA A 180 18.67 1.05 -30.35
N LEU A 181 17.74 0.37 -31.01
CA LEU A 181 17.87 -1.05 -31.30
C LEU A 181 19.04 -1.30 -32.29
N PRO A 182 19.84 -2.37 -32.10
CA PRO A 182 20.97 -2.67 -32.96
C PRO A 182 20.55 -3.35 -34.28
N PHE A 183 19.26 -3.59 -34.50
CA PHE A 183 18.69 -4.25 -35.68
C PHE A 183 17.24 -3.78 -35.91
N ALA A 184 16.73 -3.99 -37.12
CA ALA A 184 15.30 -3.83 -37.41
C ALA A 184 14.54 -5.07 -36.89
N PRO A 185 13.56 -4.92 -35.99
CA PRO A 185 12.84 -6.06 -35.43
C PRO A 185 11.90 -6.70 -36.45
N GLU A 186 11.82 -8.03 -36.46
CA GLU A 186 10.79 -8.77 -37.22
C GLU A 186 9.60 -9.15 -36.32
N THR A 187 9.87 -9.42 -35.04
CA THR A 187 8.87 -9.81 -34.05
C THR A 187 9.01 -9.01 -32.75
N ILE A 188 7.88 -8.49 -32.26
CA ILE A 188 7.80 -7.74 -31.00
C ILE A 188 6.70 -8.35 -30.12
N LEU A 189 7.04 -8.67 -28.88
CA LEU A 189 6.05 -8.91 -27.81
C LEU A 189 5.93 -7.65 -26.96
N GLU A 190 4.74 -7.07 -26.89
CA GLU A 190 4.44 -5.96 -25.98
C GLU A 190 3.67 -6.47 -24.76
N ILE A 191 4.17 -6.19 -23.56
CA ILE A 191 3.66 -6.67 -22.28
C ILE A 191 3.07 -5.51 -21.48
N GLY A 192 1.78 -5.61 -21.16
CA GLY A 192 1.02 -4.53 -20.53
C GLY A 192 0.81 -3.36 -21.51
N CYS A 193 0.23 -3.65 -22.67
CA CYS A 193 0.04 -2.66 -23.74
C CYS A 193 -1.03 -1.60 -23.41
N GLY A 194 -1.90 -1.87 -22.42
CA GLY A 194 -3.03 -1.01 -22.09
C GLY A 194 -3.88 -0.68 -23.33
N PRO A 195 -4.35 0.58 -23.49
CA PRO A 195 -5.08 1.00 -24.68
C PRO A 195 -4.24 1.02 -25.98
N GLY A 196 -2.94 0.74 -25.90
CA GLY A 196 -2.11 0.42 -27.07
C GLY A 196 -1.46 1.62 -27.77
N MET A 197 -1.23 2.73 -27.08
CA MET A 197 -0.57 3.90 -27.69
C MET A 197 0.86 3.59 -28.14
N ALA A 198 1.64 2.86 -27.33
CA ALA A 198 2.98 2.41 -27.73
C ALA A 198 2.88 1.38 -28.88
N THR A 199 1.94 0.44 -28.82
CA THR A 199 1.62 -0.50 -29.92
C THR A 199 1.44 0.22 -31.25
N MET A 200 0.62 1.28 -31.28
CA MET A 200 0.36 2.01 -32.52
C MET A 200 1.59 2.78 -33.03
N THR A 201 2.42 3.32 -32.14
CA THR A 201 3.69 3.96 -32.50
C THR A 201 4.69 2.95 -33.07
N LEU A 202 4.88 1.81 -32.40
CA LEU A 202 5.75 0.72 -32.87
C LEU A 202 5.28 0.18 -34.22
N ALA A 203 3.97 0.05 -34.40
CA ALA A 203 3.38 -0.34 -35.67
C ALA A 203 3.73 0.70 -36.76
N GLY A 204 3.54 2.00 -36.50
CA GLY A 204 3.84 3.04 -37.49
C GLY A 204 5.32 3.10 -37.90
N ALA A 205 6.24 2.74 -37.00
CA ALA A 205 7.68 2.90 -37.19
C ALA A 205 8.43 1.63 -37.63
N THR A 206 7.77 0.47 -37.69
CA THR A 206 8.40 -0.81 -38.04
C THR A 206 7.54 -1.62 -39.01
N ALA A 207 8.14 -2.65 -39.62
CA ALA A 207 7.40 -3.70 -40.33
C ALA A 207 7.16 -4.95 -39.46
N ALA A 208 7.55 -4.91 -38.18
CA ALA A 208 7.51 -6.06 -37.29
C ALA A 208 6.07 -6.56 -37.09
N ARG A 209 5.93 -7.87 -36.89
CA ARG A 209 4.72 -8.47 -36.32
C ARG A 209 4.70 -8.23 -34.82
N ILE A 210 3.60 -7.69 -34.32
CA ILE A 210 3.48 -7.32 -32.91
C ILE A 210 2.44 -8.23 -32.25
N THR A 211 2.79 -8.81 -31.12
CA THR A 211 1.82 -9.43 -30.20
C THR A 211 1.69 -8.52 -28.99
N ALA A 212 0.55 -7.86 -28.85
CA ALA A 212 0.26 -6.94 -27.76
C ALA A 212 -0.58 -7.65 -26.71
N THR A 213 -0.14 -7.59 -25.46
CA THR A 213 -0.73 -8.34 -24.34
C THR A 213 -1.09 -7.45 -23.17
N ASP A 214 -2.25 -7.70 -22.57
CA ASP A 214 -2.71 -7.08 -21.33
C ASP A 214 -3.69 -8.01 -20.61
N THR A 215 -4.06 -7.69 -19.36
CA THR A 215 -5.12 -8.40 -18.62
C THR A 215 -6.46 -7.68 -18.69
N ALA A 216 -6.48 -6.38 -19.02
CA ALA A 216 -7.68 -5.57 -19.04
C ALA A 216 -8.36 -5.58 -20.41
N GLU A 217 -9.43 -6.37 -20.56
CA GLU A 217 -10.17 -6.51 -21.82
C GLU A 217 -10.67 -5.17 -22.37
N VAL A 218 -11.07 -4.24 -21.50
CA VAL A 218 -11.52 -2.89 -21.89
C VAL A 218 -10.42 -2.10 -22.61
N ALA A 219 -9.15 -2.26 -22.19
CA ALA A 219 -8.01 -1.66 -22.86
C ALA A 219 -7.76 -2.34 -24.22
N LEU A 220 -7.82 -3.67 -24.24
CA LEU A 220 -7.63 -4.46 -25.45
C LEU A 220 -8.69 -4.16 -26.52
N ASP A 221 -9.95 -3.93 -26.13
CA ASP A 221 -11.02 -3.54 -27.06
C ASP A 221 -10.74 -2.20 -27.73
N LYS A 222 -10.24 -1.22 -26.98
CA LYS A 222 -9.79 0.05 -27.57
C LYS A 222 -8.63 -0.15 -28.54
N LEU A 223 -7.65 -0.98 -28.19
CA LEU A 223 -6.54 -1.29 -29.07
C LEU A 223 -7.04 -1.98 -30.35
N ARG A 224 -7.90 -2.99 -30.26
CA ARG A 224 -8.51 -3.67 -31.42
C ARG A 224 -9.24 -2.68 -32.34
N ALA A 225 -10.00 -1.73 -31.76
CA ALA A 225 -10.65 -0.68 -32.54
C ALA A 225 -9.63 0.21 -33.28
N ARG A 226 -8.52 0.60 -32.64
CA ARG A 226 -7.44 1.39 -33.28
C ARG A 226 -6.72 0.61 -34.38
N ILE A 227 -6.50 -0.70 -34.18
CA ILE A 227 -5.90 -1.60 -35.16
C ILE A 227 -6.80 -1.70 -36.40
N ALA A 228 -8.09 -1.95 -36.19
CA ALA A 228 -9.08 -2.06 -37.26
C ALA A 228 -9.19 -0.76 -38.06
N ALA A 229 -9.24 0.39 -37.39
CA ALA A 229 -9.31 1.71 -38.02
C ALA A 229 -8.10 2.04 -38.92
N ARG A 230 -6.93 1.41 -38.65
CA ARG A 230 -5.71 1.59 -39.46
C ARG A 230 -5.40 0.41 -40.39
N GLY A 231 -6.27 -0.60 -40.45
CA GLY A 231 -6.07 -1.77 -41.30
C GLY A 231 -4.85 -2.63 -40.91
N LEU A 232 -4.53 -2.72 -39.62
CA LEU A 232 -3.31 -3.39 -39.13
C LEU A 232 -3.53 -4.82 -38.60
N ASN A 233 -4.70 -5.41 -38.85
CA ASN A 233 -5.10 -6.72 -38.30
C ASN A 233 -4.18 -7.87 -38.70
N ASP A 234 -3.53 -7.80 -39.87
CA ASP A 234 -2.64 -8.86 -40.35
C ASP A 234 -1.26 -8.85 -39.65
N ARG A 235 -0.96 -7.77 -38.92
CA ARG A 235 0.37 -7.54 -38.34
C ARG A 235 0.36 -7.46 -36.82
N ILE A 236 -0.75 -7.06 -36.21
CA ILE A 236 -0.88 -6.92 -34.76
C ILE A 236 -1.88 -7.94 -34.25
N GLU A 237 -1.41 -8.82 -33.38
CA GLU A 237 -2.23 -9.75 -32.62
C GLU A 237 -2.44 -9.21 -31.21
N VAL A 238 -3.66 -9.31 -30.69
CA VAL A 238 -4.03 -8.83 -29.35
C VAL A 238 -4.48 -10.01 -28.51
N GLN A 239 -3.85 -10.21 -27.35
CA GLN A 239 -4.12 -11.34 -26.48
C GLN A 239 -4.29 -10.92 -25.01
N THR A 240 -5.23 -11.56 -24.33
CA THR A 240 -5.42 -11.40 -22.88
C THR A 240 -4.45 -12.33 -22.15
N VAL A 241 -3.38 -11.79 -21.57
CA VAL A 241 -2.28 -12.56 -20.96
C VAL A 241 -1.80 -11.89 -19.66
N ASP A 242 -1.65 -12.69 -18.62
CA ASP A 242 -0.99 -12.29 -17.38
C ASP A 242 0.54 -12.23 -17.59
N MET A 243 1.15 -11.08 -17.32
CA MET A 243 2.59 -10.87 -17.47
C MET A 243 3.44 -11.75 -16.55
N ALA A 244 2.85 -12.31 -15.49
CA ALA A 244 3.50 -13.28 -14.61
C ALA A 244 3.53 -14.70 -15.19
N ALA A 245 2.73 -14.99 -16.22
CA ALA A 245 2.50 -16.32 -16.77
C ALA A 245 2.55 -16.33 -18.32
N ILE A 246 3.46 -15.55 -18.91
CA ILE A 246 3.63 -15.50 -20.37
C ILE A 246 4.08 -16.87 -20.90
N PRO A 247 3.35 -17.47 -21.85
CA PRO A 247 3.72 -18.76 -22.42
C PRO A 247 5.12 -18.72 -23.07
N THR A 248 5.90 -19.78 -22.89
CA THR A 248 7.17 -19.93 -23.60
C THR A 248 6.91 -19.99 -25.11
N PRO A 249 7.50 -19.08 -25.91
CA PRO A 249 7.21 -19.05 -27.33
C PRO A 249 7.93 -20.20 -28.05
N THR A 250 7.32 -20.69 -29.14
CA THR A 250 7.97 -21.69 -30.02
C THR A 250 9.19 -21.11 -30.73
N ARG A 251 9.21 -19.80 -30.96
CA ARG A 251 10.34 -19.03 -31.46
C ARG A 251 10.59 -17.84 -30.53
N PRO A 252 11.78 -17.70 -29.93
CA PRO A 252 12.09 -16.56 -29.08
C PRO A 252 11.94 -15.22 -29.82
N TRP A 253 11.52 -14.18 -29.08
CA TRP A 253 11.24 -12.85 -29.63
C TRP A 253 12.51 -12.07 -29.97
N ASP A 254 12.45 -11.23 -31.01
CA ASP A 254 13.53 -10.26 -31.27
C ASP A 254 13.54 -9.15 -30.24
N VAL A 255 12.36 -8.62 -29.93
CA VAL A 255 12.15 -7.53 -28.99
C VAL A 255 11.01 -7.83 -28.05
N ILE A 256 11.21 -7.53 -26.76
CA ILE A 256 10.14 -7.42 -25.77
C ILE A 256 10.02 -5.95 -25.40
N TRP A 257 8.80 -5.44 -25.35
CA TRP A 257 8.48 -4.04 -25.06
C TRP A 257 7.53 -3.95 -23.87
N SER A 258 7.79 -3.07 -22.91
CA SER A 258 6.92 -2.86 -21.75
C SER A 258 7.07 -1.42 -21.27
N GLU A 259 6.03 -0.60 -21.44
CA GLU A 259 6.03 0.77 -20.93
C GLU A 259 5.11 0.86 -19.70
N GLY A 260 5.67 1.17 -18.53
CA GLY A 260 4.91 1.43 -17.31
C GLY A 260 4.09 0.26 -16.78
N SER A 261 4.58 -0.97 -16.95
CA SER A 261 3.89 -2.18 -16.47
C SER A 261 4.79 -3.18 -15.72
N ALA A 262 6.10 -3.15 -15.94
CA ALA A 262 7.04 -4.11 -15.31
C ALA A 262 7.06 -4.06 -13.77
N TYR A 263 6.69 -2.92 -13.16
CA TYR A 263 6.64 -2.79 -11.71
C TYR A 263 5.57 -3.69 -11.07
N ILE A 264 4.50 -4.05 -11.79
CA ILE A 264 3.41 -4.91 -11.30
C ILE A 264 3.94 -6.32 -10.97
N LEU A 265 4.86 -6.83 -11.79
CA LEU A 265 5.57 -8.10 -11.56
C LEU A 265 6.74 -7.93 -10.57
N GLY A 266 7.22 -6.70 -10.40
CA GLY A 266 8.51 -6.38 -9.82
C GLY A 266 9.61 -6.40 -10.87
N VAL A 267 10.30 -5.27 -11.04
CA VAL A 267 11.25 -5.07 -12.17
C VAL A 267 12.38 -6.10 -12.20
N GLU A 268 12.95 -6.52 -11.07
CA GLU A 268 14.00 -7.55 -11.06
C GLU A 268 13.48 -8.91 -11.53
N LYS A 269 12.25 -9.26 -11.15
CA LYS A 269 11.58 -10.49 -11.61
C LYS A 269 11.26 -10.41 -13.11
N ALA A 270 10.73 -9.27 -13.57
CA ALA A 270 10.48 -9.02 -14.98
C ALA A 270 11.76 -9.13 -15.83
N LEU A 271 12.86 -8.52 -15.38
CA LEU A 271 14.17 -8.64 -16.04
C LEU A 271 14.59 -10.11 -16.18
N ALA A 272 14.48 -10.90 -15.11
CA ALA A 272 14.87 -12.31 -15.13
C ALA A 272 13.97 -13.17 -16.02
N ASP A 273 12.64 -13.08 -15.84
CA ASP A 273 11.66 -13.94 -16.50
C ASP A 273 11.58 -13.65 -18.00
N TRP A 274 11.50 -12.37 -18.38
CA TRP A 274 11.35 -11.99 -19.78
C TRP A 274 12.64 -12.21 -20.58
N ARG A 275 13.80 -12.29 -19.92
CA ARG A 275 15.07 -12.64 -20.58
C ARG A 275 14.97 -13.98 -21.29
N ALA A 276 14.32 -14.96 -20.67
CA ALA A 276 14.22 -16.31 -21.21
C ALA A 276 13.45 -16.37 -22.54
N LEU A 277 12.54 -15.40 -22.76
CA LEU A 277 11.65 -15.31 -23.91
C LEU A 277 12.31 -14.65 -25.14
N LEU A 278 13.40 -13.91 -24.95
CA LEU A 278 14.16 -13.26 -26.02
C LEU A 278 15.08 -14.25 -26.76
N ARG A 279 15.36 -14.05 -28.05
CA ARG A 279 16.49 -14.75 -28.69
C ARG A 279 17.83 -14.25 -28.14
N PRO A 280 18.95 -15.00 -28.30
CA PRO A 280 20.29 -14.44 -28.08
C PRO A 280 20.50 -13.15 -28.88
N GLY A 281 20.99 -12.09 -28.23
CA GLY A 281 21.11 -10.75 -28.81
C GLY A 281 19.77 -10.03 -29.05
N GLY A 282 18.64 -10.57 -28.59
CA GLY A 282 17.35 -9.87 -28.56
C GLY A 282 17.33 -8.75 -27.52
N VAL A 283 16.38 -7.82 -27.63
CA VAL A 283 16.35 -6.60 -26.81
C VAL A 283 15.07 -6.52 -25.97
N LEU A 284 15.22 -6.26 -24.67
CA LEU A 284 14.15 -5.80 -23.80
C LEU A 284 14.17 -4.27 -23.75
N VAL A 285 13.04 -3.65 -24.08
CA VAL A 285 12.79 -2.24 -23.84
C VAL A 285 11.77 -2.14 -22.72
N VAL A 286 12.15 -1.46 -21.63
CA VAL A 286 11.29 -1.29 -20.46
C VAL A 286 11.32 0.15 -19.98
N SER A 287 10.16 0.72 -19.63
CA SER A 287 10.09 1.96 -18.85
C SER A 287 9.72 1.69 -17.41
N ASP A 288 10.35 2.44 -16.49
CA ASP A 288 10.10 2.34 -15.06
C ASP A 288 10.15 3.73 -14.41
N MET A 289 9.37 3.90 -13.35
CA MET A 289 9.43 5.09 -12.52
C MET A 289 10.65 5.01 -11.61
N VAL A 290 11.47 6.05 -11.61
CA VAL A 290 12.76 6.08 -10.91
C VAL A 290 12.95 7.37 -10.12
N TRP A 291 13.72 7.28 -9.04
CA TRP A 291 14.17 8.46 -8.29
C TRP A 291 15.20 9.25 -9.12
N ARG A 292 14.99 10.57 -9.21
CA ARG A 292 15.88 11.54 -9.88
C ARG A 292 16.85 12.23 -8.93
N THR A 293 16.65 12.04 -7.62
CA THR A 293 17.47 12.58 -6.54
C THR A 293 17.78 11.49 -5.51
N ASP A 294 18.94 11.56 -4.89
CA ASP A 294 19.31 10.70 -3.74
C ASP A 294 18.69 11.18 -2.43
N LYS A 295 18.05 12.35 -2.43
CA LYS A 295 17.41 12.98 -1.26
C LYS A 295 16.00 13.47 -1.60
N PRO A 296 15.06 12.56 -1.93
CA PRO A 296 13.66 12.93 -2.07
C PRO A 296 13.09 13.39 -0.72
N GLU A 297 12.05 14.20 -0.76
CA GLU A 297 11.33 14.67 0.42
C GLU A 297 10.58 13.52 1.11
N ASP A 298 10.54 13.55 2.45
CA ASP A 298 10.00 12.46 3.26
C ASP A 298 8.53 12.13 2.91
N GLU A 299 7.72 13.13 2.58
CA GLU A 299 6.31 12.93 2.19
C GLU A 299 6.19 12.18 0.86
N VAL A 300 7.03 12.52 -0.13
CA VAL A 300 7.09 11.86 -1.44
C VAL A 300 7.56 10.42 -1.29
N VAL A 301 8.57 10.19 -0.43
CA VAL A 301 9.05 8.85 -0.09
C VAL A 301 7.96 8.04 0.59
N ALA A 302 7.25 8.61 1.56
CA ALA A 302 6.21 7.92 2.30
C ALA A 302 5.07 7.46 1.39
N PHE A 303 4.67 8.30 0.42
CA PHE A 303 3.66 7.93 -0.58
C PHE A 303 4.14 6.78 -1.47
N TRP A 304 5.29 6.93 -2.12
CA TRP A 304 5.80 5.90 -3.04
C TRP A 304 6.25 4.63 -2.32
N ALA A 305 6.55 4.66 -1.03
CA ALA A 305 6.79 3.45 -0.25
C ALA A 305 5.53 2.56 -0.12
N ALA A 306 4.33 3.15 -0.22
CA ALA A 306 3.05 2.42 -0.20
C ALA A 306 2.57 2.03 -1.61
N GLU A 307 2.88 2.84 -2.62
CA GLU A 307 2.42 2.61 -4.01
C GLU A 307 3.44 1.83 -4.86
N TYR A 308 4.73 2.16 -4.73
CA TYR A 308 5.80 1.50 -5.46
C TYR A 308 7.10 1.38 -4.63
N PRO A 309 7.13 0.49 -3.61
CA PRO A 309 8.27 0.38 -2.69
C PRO A 309 9.59 -0.01 -3.35
N ALA A 310 9.53 -0.64 -4.53
CA ALA A 310 10.70 -1.06 -5.29
C ALA A 310 11.24 0.03 -6.25
N MET A 311 10.72 1.26 -6.18
CA MET A 311 11.26 2.40 -6.93
C MET A 311 12.75 2.58 -6.63
N ALA A 312 13.55 2.69 -7.68
CA ALA A 312 15.01 2.73 -7.59
C ALA A 312 15.59 3.91 -8.38
N THR A 313 16.89 4.15 -8.24
CA THR A 313 17.60 5.10 -9.11
C THR A 313 17.94 4.46 -10.47
N PRO A 314 18.21 5.26 -11.52
CA PRO A 314 18.63 4.73 -12.82
C PRO A 314 19.88 3.87 -12.74
N ALA A 315 20.86 4.28 -11.91
CA ALA A 315 22.08 3.51 -11.68
C ALA A 315 21.80 2.14 -11.06
N SER A 316 20.83 2.06 -10.14
CA SER A 316 20.40 0.80 -9.52
C SER A 316 19.73 -0.12 -10.54
N ARG A 317 18.85 0.43 -11.41
CA ARG A 317 18.22 -0.32 -12.52
C ARG A 317 19.24 -0.85 -13.51
N VAL A 318 20.23 -0.05 -13.89
CA VAL A 318 21.36 -0.49 -14.74
C VAL A 318 22.12 -1.65 -14.09
N ALA A 319 22.39 -1.58 -12.78
CA ALA A 319 23.07 -2.65 -12.07
C ALA A 319 22.22 -3.94 -12.00
N GLN A 320 20.91 -3.81 -11.75
CA GLN A 320 19.96 -4.92 -11.77
C GLN A 320 19.89 -5.60 -13.14
N ALA A 321 19.76 -4.82 -14.22
CA ALA A 321 19.76 -5.34 -15.59
C ALA A 321 21.04 -6.12 -15.92
N LYS A 322 22.22 -5.59 -15.54
CA LYS A 322 23.49 -6.29 -15.72
C LYS A 322 23.53 -7.62 -14.97
N ARG A 323 23.08 -7.65 -13.70
CA ARG A 323 23.00 -8.91 -12.92
C ARG A 323 22.03 -9.91 -13.54
N ALA A 324 20.95 -9.45 -14.15
CA ALA A 324 19.98 -10.29 -14.85
C ALA A 324 20.51 -10.83 -16.20
N GLY A 325 21.72 -10.49 -16.63
CA GLY A 325 22.33 -11.00 -17.86
C GLY A 325 22.00 -10.16 -19.10
N TYR A 326 21.85 -8.84 -18.92
CA TYR A 326 21.72 -7.89 -20.02
C TYR A 326 22.93 -6.98 -20.16
N ARG A 327 23.22 -6.61 -21.41
CA ARG A 327 24.06 -5.46 -21.75
C ARG A 327 23.16 -4.25 -21.93
N VAL A 328 23.43 -3.19 -21.19
CA VAL A 328 22.69 -1.93 -21.32
C VAL A 328 23.17 -1.20 -22.57
N LEU A 329 22.31 -1.09 -23.59
CA LEU A 329 22.58 -0.33 -24.81
C LEU A 329 22.42 1.17 -24.57
N GLY A 330 21.47 1.54 -23.72
CA GLY A 330 21.24 2.91 -23.29
C GLY A 330 20.06 3.01 -22.34
N HIS A 331 19.93 4.16 -21.71
CA HIS A 331 18.74 4.57 -20.97
C HIS A 331 18.60 6.08 -21.05
N PHE A 332 17.38 6.60 -20.92
CA PHE A 332 17.13 8.03 -20.93
C PHE A 332 15.87 8.42 -20.16
N ASP A 333 15.91 9.61 -19.58
CA ASP A 333 14.73 10.27 -19.02
C ASP A 333 13.70 10.57 -20.12
N MET A 334 12.46 10.12 -19.90
CA MET A 334 11.33 10.37 -20.80
C MET A 334 10.82 11.81 -20.67
N GLY A 335 11.27 12.55 -19.65
CA GLY A 335 11.02 13.96 -19.45
C GLY A 335 9.65 14.25 -18.85
N ARG A 336 9.45 15.52 -18.47
CA ARG A 336 8.22 16.00 -17.85
C ARG A 336 6.98 15.79 -18.71
N GLU A 337 7.14 15.90 -20.03
CA GLU A 337 6.04 15.70 -20.98
C GLU A 337 5.42 14.30 -20.85
N ALA A 338 6.23 13.26 -20.64
CA ALA A 338 5.72 11.91 -20.44
C ALA A 338 4.79 11.83 -19.23
N MET A 339 5.15 12.48 -18.12
CA MET A 339 4.30 12.57 -16.93
C MET A 339 3.00 13.33 -17.25
N ASP A 340 3.11 14.48 -17.92
CA ASP A 340 1.96 15.34 -18.23
C ASP A 340 0.96 14.67 -19.19
N THR A 341 1.40 13.81 -20.10
CA THR A 341 0.48 13.05 -20.99
C THR A 341 -0.44 12.09 -20.25
N TYR A 342 -0.08 11.71 -19.02
CA TYR A 342 -0.91 10.89 -18.14
C TYR A 342 -1.69 11.76 -17.15
N TYR A 343 -0.98 12.61 -16.38
CA TYR A 343 -1.61 13.36 -15.29
C TYR A 343 -2.57 14.45 -15.76
N ARG A 344 -2.31 15.14 -16.89
CA ARG A 344 -3.21 16.22 -17.35
C ARG A 344 -4.58 15.70 -17.78
N PRO A 345 -4.69 14.66 -18.64
CA PRO A 345 -5.98 14.05 -18.94
C PRO A 345 -6.65 13.42 -17.70
N LEU A 346 -5.88 12.80 -16.81
CA LEU A 346 -6.41 12.23 -15.57
C LEU A 346 -7.04 13.32 -14.69
N THR A 347 -6.34 14.43 -14.43
CA THR A 347 -6.88 15.56 -13.65
C THR A 347 -8.18 16.08 -14.26
N ALA A 348 -8.22 16.34 -15.57
CA ALA A 348 -9.43 16.80 -16.24
C ALA A 348 -10.59 15.77 -16.14
N ARG A 349 -10.26 14.47 -16.18
CA ARG A 349 -11.25 13.40 -16.02
C ARG A 349 -11.82 13.35 -14.60
N LEU A 350 -10.98 13.54 -13.58
CA LEU A 350 -11.42 13.57 -12.18
C LEU A 350 -12.28 14.80 -11.88
N GLU A 351 -11.88 15.98 -12.35
CA GLU A 351 -12.68 17.20 -12.21
C GLU A 351 -14.09 17.03 -12.81
N ALA A 352 -14.20 16.33 -13.95
CA ALA A 352 -15.48 16.05 -14.59
C ALA A 352 -16.34 15.03 -13.84
N LEU A 353 -15.71 14.08 -13.14
CA LEU A 353 -16.39 12.98 -12.42
C LEU A 353 -16.56 13.26 -10.92
N GLU A 354 -16.03 14.36 -10.41
CA GLU A 354 -16.05 14.69 -8.98
C GLU A 354 -17.47 14.67 -8.36
N PRO A 355 -18.54 15.16 -9.02
CA PRO A 355 -19.90 15.04 -8.50
C PRO A 355 -20.37 13.59 -8.35
N ASP A 356 -19.96 12.70 -9.27
CA ASP A 356 -20.42 11.31 -9.34
C ASP A 356 -19.57 10.36 -8.47
N LEU A 357 -18.32 10.77 -8.18
CA LEU A 357 -17.37 10.05 -7.35
C LEU A 357 -17.21 10.64 -5.94
N ALA A 358 -18.09 11.57 -5.55
CA ALA A 358 -18.03 12.21 -4.23
C ALA A 358 -18.05 11.18 -3.09
N GLY A 359 -17.01 11.19 -2.26
CA GLY A 359 -16.83 10.25 -1.14
C GLY A 359 -16.34 8.85 -1.56
N ALA A 360 -16.08 8.61 -2.84
CA ALA A 360 -15.47 7.37 -3.30
C ALA A 360 -13.97 7.39 -3.04
N ARG A 361 -13.45 6.33 -2.42
CA ARG A 361 -12.03 6.20 -2.08
C ARG A 361 -11.10 6.37 -3.28
N VAL A 362 -11.52 5.93 -4.47
CA VAL A 362 -10.70 6.06 -5.69
C VAL A 362 -10.43 7.53 -6.05
N LEU A 363 -11.37 8.44 -5.78
CA LEU A 363 -11.19 9.86 -6.03
C LEU A 363 -10.11 10.43 -5.09
N ASP A 364 -10.17 10.08 -3.81
CA ASP A 364 -9.19 10.51 -2.80
C ASP A 364 -7.79 9.97 -3.11
N ASP A 365 -7.67 8.67 -3.45
CA ASP A 365 -6.40 8.02 -3.77
C ASP A 365 -5.77 8.66 -5.04
N LEU A 366 -6.55 8.94 -6.09
CA LEU A 366 -6.05 9.56 -7.32
C LEU A 366 -5.72 11.06 -7.15
N HIS A 367 -6.51 11.81 -6.38
CA HIS A 367 -6.17 13.19 -6.02
C HIS A 367 -4.88 13.27 -5.23
N ARG A 368 -4.66 12.32 -4.31
CA ARG A 368 -3.41 12.22 -3.56
C ARG A 368 -2.23 11.91 -4.47
N GLU A 369 -2.37 10.98 -5.41
CA GLU A 369 -1.32 10.68 -6.41
C GLU A 369 -0.96 11.93 -7.23
N ILE A 370 -1.96 12.65 -7.74
CA ILE A 370 -1.76 13.90 -8.49
C ILE A 370 -1.03 14.95 -7.64
N ALA A 371 -1.46 15.15 -6.40
CA ALA A 371 -0.85 16.11 -5.48
C ALA A 371 0.62 15.77 -5.19
N VAL A 372 0.93 14.49 -4.92
CA VAL A 372 2.31 14.03 -4.70
C VAL A 372 3.16 14.16 -5.96
N ASN A 373 2.60 13.89 -7.15
CA ASN A 373 3.29 14.13 -8.42
C ASN A 373 3.60 15.61 -8.65
N GLN A 374 2.70 16.52 -8.28
CA GLN A 374 2.94 17.95 -8.38
C GLN A 374 4.00 18.43 -7.37
N ALA A 375 3.89 18.03 -6.11
CA ALA A 375 4.84 18.38 -5.05
C ALA A 375 6.24 17.78 -5.28
N GLY A 376 6.27 16.51 -5.69
CA GLY A 376 7.49 15.76 -6.00
C GLY A 376 8.08 16.03 -7.39
N CYS A 377 7.63 17.09 -8.08
CA CYS A 377 8.06 17.41 -9.43
C CYS A 377 9.60 17.48 -9.53
N GLY A 378 10.18 16.65 -10.39
CA GLY A 378 11.63 16.59 -10.62
C GLY A 378 12.37 15.71 -9.61
N GLN A 379 11.72 15.20 -8.56
CA GLN A 379 12.30 14.25 -7.61
C GLN A 379 12.21 12.80 -8.12
N PHE A 380 11.23 12.50 -8.97
CA PHE A 380 11.06 11.22 -9.66
C PHE A 380 10.49 11.44 -11.07
N GLY A 381 10.56 10.40 -11.90
CA GLY A 381 10.00 10.40 -13.25
C GLY A 381 10.24 9.07 -13.95
N TYR A 382 9.73 8.94 -15.17
CA TYR A 382 9.89 7.71 -15.95
C TYR A 382 11.20 7.70 -16.75
N GLU A 383 11.92 6.58 -16.68
CA GLU A 383 13.11 6.31 -17.47
C GLU A 383 12.90 5.10 -18.37
N MET A 384 13.33 5.23 -19.62
CA MET A 384 13.34 4.17 -20.60
C MET A 384 14.70 3.47 -20.61
N PHE A 385 14.71 2.15 -20.58
CA PHE A 385 15.91 1.30 -20.62
C PHE A 385 15.88 0.39 -21.85
N VAL A 386 17.00 0.33 -22.57
CA VAL A 386 17.19 -0.53 -23.74
C VAL A 386 18.28 -1.56 -23.43
N LEU A 387 17.89 -2.83 -23.35
CA LEU A 387 18.66 -3.90 -22.71
C LEU A 387 18.82 -5.10 -23.65
N GLU A 388 20.03 -5.38 -24.12
CA GLU A 388 20.31 -6.53 -24.97
C GLU A 388 20.62 -7.77 -24.13
N ARG A 389 19.99 -8.91 -24.46
CA ARG A 389 20.27 -10.20 -23.84
C ARG A 389 21.68 -10.70 -24.21
N VAL A 390 22.50 -10.95 -23.19
CA VAL A 390 23.85 -11.55 -23.31
C VAL A 390 23.82 -13.05 -23.07
#